data_AF-A0AAW9DM88-F1
#
_entry.id   AF-A0AAW9DM88-F1
#
_cell.length_a   1.000
_cell.length_b   1.000
_cell.length_c   1.000
_cell.angle_alpha   90.00
_cell.angle_beta   90.00
_cell.angle_gamma   90.00
#
_symmetry.space_group_name_H-M   'P 1'
#
loop_
_entity.id
_entity.type
_entity.pdbx_description
1 polymer ?
#
loop_
_entity_poly.entity_id
_entity_poly.type
_entity_poly.pdbx_seq_one_letter_code
_entity_poly.pdbx_strand_id
1 'polypeptide(L)'
;MPRQRIPGLKDIKRTDLSAMSRVELEELTWDLHELARALANHAGEDSTTSSRPPSSDNPYRRNTKSGQSSERSDRDDKTDGGGGSAPGGNASAGNPGPKPAGKRPGTKGFWRRLPIIVSGELLHAPTACDACRAVFGSSTVSQSRQVSAHLSFELTRGDMSLHVAATKHCYLAIRCDCGHNAEIRIMPHLLGRARLTV
;
A
#
# COMPACT_ATOMS: atom_id res chain seq x y z
N MET A 1 21.70 34.36 -3.08
CA MET A 1 22.48 33.13 -3.31
C MET A 1 21.51 32.00 -3.66
N PRO A 2 21.56 31.45 -4.88
CA PRO A 2 20.74 30.30 -5.22
C PRO A 2 21.28 29.09 -4.45
N ARG A 3 20.45 28.49 -3.59
CA ARG A 3 20.75 27.19 -2.97
C ARG A 3 20.81 26.16 -4.10
N GLN A 4 22.01 25.78 -4.51
CA GLN A 4 22.19 24.65 -5.40
C GLN A 4 21.54 23.44 -4.72
N ARG A 5 20.54 22.85 -5.37
CA ARG A 5 19.94 21.61 -4.87
C ARG A 5 21.02 20.55 -4.91
N ILE A 6 21.57 20.21 -3.75
CA ILE A 6 22.47 19.08 -3.59
C ILE A 6 21.75 17.86 -4.19
N PRO A 7 22.36 17.13 -5.15
CA PRO A 7 21.84 15.85 -5.63
C PRO A 7 21.50 14.94 -4.46
N GLY A 8 20.50 14.06 -4.58
CA GLY A 8 20.14 13.18 -3.48
C GLY A 8 21.37 12.42 -2.97
N LEU A 9 21.55 12.29 -1.65
CA LEU A 9 22.75 11.69 -1.03
C LEU A 9 23.15 10.31 -1.59
N LYS A 10 22.23 9.60 -2.26
CA LYS A 10 22.47 8.32 -2.92
C LYS A 10 23.32 8.41 -4.19
N ASP A 11 23.43 9.60 -4.77
CA ASP A 11 24.09 9.83 -6.05
C ASP A 11 25.54 10.32 -5.89
N ILE A 12 25.94 10.68 -4.66
CA ILE A 12 27.30 11.18 -4.36
C ILE A 12 28.27 9.99 -4.29
N LYS A 13 29.25 9.97 -5.19
CA LYS A 13 30.34 8.99 -5.20
C LYS A 13 31.58 9.54 -4.52
N ARG A 14 32.51 8.65 -4.16
CA ARG A 14 33.79 9.01 -3.52
C ARG A 14 34.63 9.98 -4.38
N THR A 15 34.51 9.89 -5.71
CA THR A 15 35.17 10.79 -6.66
C THR A 15 34.65 12.22 -6.56
N ASP A 16 33.38 12.38 -6.23
CA ASP A 16 32.73 13.68 -6.14
C ASP A 16 33.17 14.39 -4.86
N LEU A 17 33.31 13.64 -3.76
CA LEU A 17 33.86 14.14 -2.49
C LEU A 17 35.29 14.68 -2.63
N SER A 18 36.13 14.05 -3.45
CA SER A 18 37.50 14.54 -3.70
C SER A 18 37.57 15.79 -4.58
N ALA A 19 36.50 16.08 -5.34
CA ALA A 19 36.42 17.25 -6.19
C ALA A 19 35.78 18.46 -5.49
N MET A 20 35.13 18.26 -4.34
CA MET A 20 34.49 19.32 -3.56
C MET A 20 35.50 20.22 -2.86
N SER A 21 35.15 21.50 -2.75
CA SER A 21 35.91 22.43 -1.92
C SER A 21 35.74 22.10 -0.43
N ARG A 22 36.68 22.58 0.39
CA ARG A 22 36.63 22.36 1.85
C ARG A 22 35.34 22.90 2.49
N VAL A 23 34.84 24.03 2.01
CA VAL A 23 33.62 24.66 2.54
C VAL A 23 32.39 23.81 2.24
N GLU A 24 32.27 23.30 1.01
CA GLU A 24 31.17 22.41 0.63
C GLU A 24 31.22 21.08 1.38
N LEU A 25 32.41 20.58 1.67
CA LEU A 25 32.60 19.37 2.47
C LEU A 25 32.16 19.61 3.93
N GLU A 26 32.50 20.75 4.52
CA GLU A 26 32.06 21.12 5.87
C GLU A 26 30.51 21.22 5.94
N GLU A 27 29.86 21.87 4.97
CA GLU A 27 28.39 21.93 4.88
C GLU A 27 27.76 20.54 4.74
N LEU A 28 28.27 19.69 3.84
CA LEU A 28 27.76 18.33 3.64
C LEU A 28 27.90 17.48 4.90
N THR A 29 29.01 17.60 5.63
CA THR A 29 29.20 16.89 6.89
C THR A 29 28.25 17.36 7.98
N TRP A 30 27.93 18.66 8.01
CA TRP A 30 26.96 19.20 8.95
C TRP A 30 25.54 18.69 8.66
N ASP A 31 25.13 18.70 7.39
CA ASP A 31 23.85 18.14 6.96
C ASP A 31 23.73 16.65 7.31
N LEU A 32 24.81 15.88 7.11
CA LEU A 32 24.86 14.46 7.49
C LEU A 32 24.71 14.27 9.01
N HIS A 33 25.36 15.13 9.80
CA HIS A 33 25.26 15.10 11.26
C HIS A 33 23.84 15.43 11.73
N GLU A 34 23.19 16.44 11.16
CA GLU A 34 21.78 16.77 11.47
C GLU A 34 20.84 15.61 11.12
N LEU A 35 21.03 15.00 9.95
CA LEU A 35 20.25 13.83 9.53
C LEU A 35 20.46 12.64 10.45
N ALA A 36 21.72 12.32 10.80
CA ALA A 36 22.03 11.24 11.72
C ALA A 36 21.41 11.47 13.11
N ARG A 37 21.46 12.71 13.61
CA ARG A 37 20.81 13.10 14.87
C ARG A 37 19.28 12.95 14.79
N ALA A 38 18.66 13.39 13.71
CA ALA A 38 17.23 13.25 13.50
C ALA A 38 16.80 11.77 13.43
N LEU A 39 17.56 10.94 12.71
CA LEU A 39 17.32 9.50 12.64
C LEU A 39 17.50 8.82 14.01
N ALA A 40 18.52 9.20 14.78
CA ALA A 40 18.75 8.65 16.11
C ALA A 40 17.60 8.99 17.06
N ASN A 41 17.14 10.25 17.05
CA ASN A 41 15.98 10.67 17.84
C ASN A 41 14.73 9.89 17.43
N HIS A 42 14.44 9.80 16.13
CA HIS A 42 13.27 9.10 15.61
C HIS A 42 13.33 7.57 15.82
N ALA A 43 14.52 6.96 15.86
CA ALA A 43 14.66 5.52 16.08
C ALA A 43 14.17 5.06 17.47
N GLY A 44 14.18 5.98 18.43
CA GLY A 44 13.67 5.80 19.79
C GLY A 44 12.24 6.30 20.01
N GLU A 45 11.62 6.97 19.03
CA GLU A 45 10.23 7.45 19.10
C GLU A 45 9.26 6.29 18.81
N ASP A 46 8.58 5.80 19.85
CA ASP A 46 7.42 4.92 19.75
C ASP A 46 6.26 5.49 20.60
N SER A 47 5.11 4.84 20.61
CA SER A 47 3.96 5.25 21.41
C SER A 47 4.21 5.26 22.92
N THR A 48 5.34 4.72 23.39
CA THR A 48 5.74 4.71 24.82
C THR A 48 6.66 5.86 25.18
N THR A 49 7.42 6.40 24.23
CA THR A 49 8.36 7.52 24.42
C THR A 49 7.88 8.83 23.78
N SER A 50 6.78 8.80 23.03
CA SER A 50 6.20 9.94 22.32
C SER A 50 4.67 9.95 22.43
N SER A 51 4.05 11.13 22.33
CA SER A 51 2.59 11.31 22.31
C SER A 51 1.91 10.85 21.02
N ARG A 52 2.56 9.97 20.25
CA ARG A 52 2.01 9.40 19.01
C ARG A 52 1.07 8.23 19.34
N PRO A 53 -0.04 8.07 18.61
CA PRO A 53 -0.95 6.97 18.85
C PRO A 53 -0.27 5.61 18.56
N PRO A 54 -0.59 4.53 19.29
CA PRO A 54 -0.01 3.19 19.08
C PRO A 54 -0.15 2.62 17.66
N SER A 55 -1.11 3.13 16.87
CA SER A 55 -1.26 2.78 15.46
C SER A 55 -0.13 3.30 14.56
N SER A 56 0.65 4.28 15.02
CA SER A 56 1.78 4.86 14.29
C SER A 56 3.09 4.11 14.51
N ASP A 57 3.12 3.15 15.43
CA ASP A 57 4.30 2.32 15.68
C ASP A 57 4.58 1.39 14.49
N ASN A 58 5.87 1.14 14.23
CA ASN A 58 6.27 0.21 13.17
C ASN A 58 5.66 -1.19 13.44
N PRO A 59 4.78 -1.71 12.57
CA PRO A 59 4.03 -2.93 12.84
C PRO A 59 4.92 -4.17 12.96
N TYR A 60 6.14 -4.13 12.43
CA TYR A 60 7.11 -5.22 12.44
C TYR A 60 8.02 -5.23 13.69
N ARG A 61 8.03 -4.16 14.50
CA ARG A 61 8.79 -4.12 15.77
C ARG A 61 8.10 -4.84 16.94
N ARG A 62 6.85 -5.28 16.78
CA ARG A 62 6.10 -5.95 17.88
C ARG A 62 6.73 -7.28 18.33
N ASN A 63 7.43 -7.99 17.46
CA ASN A 63 8.01 -9.30 17.78
C ASN A 63 9.38 -9.24 18.48
N THR A 64 9.99 -8.06 18.65
CA THR A 64 11.28 -7.94 19.35
C THR A 64 11.15 -7.60 20.82
N LYS A 65 9.96 -7.18 21.28
CA LYS A 65 9.68 -6.88 22.70
C LYS A 65 9.16 -8.09 23.50
N SER A 66 8.87 -9.23 22.87
CA SER A 66 8.39 -10.45 23.57
C SER A 66 9.47 -11.23 24.32
N GLY A 67 10.66 -10.65 24.51
CA GLY A 67 11.81 -11.31 25.13
C GLY A 67 12.24 -10.76 26.50
N GLN A 68 11.72 -9.62 26.96
CA GLN A 68 12.13 -9.05 28.25
C GLN A 68 11.00 -8.30 28.96
N SER A 69 10.84 -8.61 30.25
CA SER A 69 9.82 -8.18 31.24
C SER A 69 8.45 -8.87 31.08
N SER A 70 7.90 -9.58 32.07
CA SER A 70 8.28 -9.80 33.47
C SER A 70 7.58 -11.06 33.98
N GLU A 71 8.33 -11.92 34.67
CA GLU A 71 7.82 -12.99 35.51
C GLU A 71 6.81 -12.44 36.53
N ARG A 72 5.58 -12.96 36.51
CA ARG A 72 4.79 -13.29 37.71
C ARG A 72 3.97 -14.55 37.42
N SER A 73 4.05 -15.48 38.36
CA SER A 73 3.67 -16.88 38.25
C SER A 73 2.19 -17.16 38.57
N ASP A 74 1.82 -18.41 38.28
CA ASP A 74 0.77 -19.23 38.90
C ASP A 74 -0.69 -18.84 38.64
N ARG A 75 -1.65 -19.75 38.40
CA ARG A 75 -1.71 -21.22 38.30
C ARG A 75 -3.13 -21.61 37.84
N ASP A 76 -3.23 -22.78 37.21
CA ASP A 76 -4.37 -23.74 37.20
C ASP A 76 -5.75 -23.26 36.66
N ASP A 77 -6.62 -24.07 36.05
CA ASP A 77 -6.79 -25.53 36.04
C ASP A 77 -7.57 -25.97 34.78
N LYS A 78 -7.43 -27.26 34.45
CA LYS A 78 -8.10 -28.00 33.37
C LYS A 78 -9.62 -28.11 33.55
N THR A 79 -10.36 -28.37 32.46
CA THR A 79 -11.06 -29.67 32.25
C THR A 79 -11.73 -29.82 30.88
N ASP A 80 -11.70 -31.08 30.43
CA ASP A 80 -12.12 -31.64 29.13
C ASP A 80 -13.63 -31.90 28.98
N GLY A 81 -14.06 -32.12 27.72
CA GLY A 81 -15.20 -32.96 27.31
C GLY A 81 -16.51 -32.21 27.06
N GLY A 82 -17.32 -32.46 26.03
CA GLY A 82 -17.35 -33.51 25.01
C GLY A 82 -18.81 -33.69 24.57
N GLY A 83 -19.07 -33.63 23.25
CA GLY A 83 -20.19 -34.30 22.56
C GLY A 83 -21.63 -33.79 22.72
N GLY A 84 -22.35 -33.74 21.58
CA GLY A 84 -23.75 -34.20 21.53
C GLY A 84 -24.84 -33.18 21.21
N SER A 85 -25.30 -33.24 19.95
CA SER A 85 -26.57 -32.86 19.32
C SER A 85 -27.77 -32.27 20.12
N ALA A 86 -28.43 -31.32 19.44
CA ALA A 86 -29.76 -30.67 19.63
C ALA A 86 -30.95 -31.66 19.82
N PRO A 87 -32.24 -31.25 20.03
CA PRO A 87 -32.87 -29.92 19.83
C PRO A 87 -34.00 -29.48 20.82
N GLY A 88 -34.45 -28.22 20.69
CA GLY A 88 -35.85 -27.81 20.85
C GLY A 88 -36.40 -27.50 22.26
N GLY A 89 -36.69 -26.23 22.53
CA GLY A 89 -37.51 -25.79 23.67
C GLY A 89 -37.94 -24.32 23.52
N ASN A 90 -39.25 -24.10 23.41
CA ASN A 90 -39.86 -22.80 23.09
C ASN A 90 -39.79 -21.77 24.23
N ALA A 91 -39.66 -20.51 23.79
CA ALA A 91 -40.18 -19.27 24.34
C ALA A 91 -40.04 -19.00 25.86
N SER A 92 -39.22 -18.01 26.18
CA SER A 92 -39.55 -17.05 27.24
C SER A 92 -39.26 -15.65 26.75
N ALA A 93 -40.30 -14.82 26.80
CA ALA A 93 -40.29 -13.41 26.46
C ALA A 93 -39.29 -12.67 27.38
N GLY A 94 -38.12 -12.35 26.82
CA GLY A 94 -37.20 -11.37 27.38
C GLY A 94 -37.35 -10.07 26.59
N ASN A 95 -37.58 -8.96 27.30
CA ASN A 95 -37.59 -7.61 26.73
C ASN A 95 -36.46 -7.41 25.71
N PRO A 96 -36.67 -6.72 24.58
CA PRO A 96 -35.58 -6.41 23.66
C PRO A 96 -34.65 -5.43 24.35
N GLY A 97 -33.59 -5.95 24.97
CA GLY A 97 -32.50 -5.14 25.49
C GLY A 97 -31.93 -4.25 24.38
N PRO A 98 -31.31 -3.10 24.73
CA PRO A 98 -30.78 -2.16 23.76
C PRO A 98 -29.82 -2.89 22.82
N LYS A 99 -30.06 -2.77 21.51
CA LYS A 99 -29.20 -3.35 20.47
C LYS A 99 -27.76 -2.93 20.76
N PRO A 100 -26.78 -3.86 20.83
CA PRO A 100 -25.42 -3.46 21.10
C PRO A 100 -24.94 -2.48 20.03
N ALA A 101 -24.37 -1.37 20.48
CA ALA A 101 -23.71 -0.40 19.63
C ALA A 101 -22.69 -1.10 18.72
N GLY A 102 -22.48 -0.56 17.52
CA GLY A 102 -21.74 -1.19 16.42
C GLY A 102 -20.39 -1.82 16.80
N LYS A 103 -19.86 -2.63 15.88
CA LYS A 103 -18.65 -3.43 16.11
C LYS A 103 -17.53 -2.60 16.75
N ARG A 104 -17.02 -3.09 17.89
CA ARG A 104 -15.94 -2.42 18.66
C ARG A 104 -14.71 -2.23 17.77
N PRO A 105 -14.10 -1.03 17.74
CA PRO A 105 -12.84 -0.80 17.06
C PRO A 105 -11.80 -1.87 17.46
N GLY A 106 -11.19 -2.54 16.48
CA GLY A 106 -10.24 -3.63 16.71
C GLY A 106 -10.80 -5.05 16.60
N THR A 107 -12.11 -5.24 16.44
CA THR A 107 -12.66 -6.57 16.11
C THR A 107 -12.20 -7.03 14.74
N LYS A 108 -11.81 -8.32 14.63
CA LYS A 108 -11.29 -8.90 13.39
C LYS A 108 -12.34 -8.77 12.27
N GLY A 109 -12.01 -7.99 11.24
CA GLY A 109 -12.86 -7.80 10.08
C GLY A 109 -13.08 -9.11 9.33
N PHE A 110 -14.26 -9.24 8.72
CA PHE A 110 -14.51 -10.30 7.75
C PHE A 110 -13.97 -9.84 6.40
N TRP A 111 -12.82 -10.40 6.02
CA TRP A 111 -12.29 -10.23 4.67
C TRP A 111 -13.11 -11.07 3.69
N ARG A 112 -13.19 -10.60 2.44
CA ARG A 112 -13.78 -11.39 1.36
C ARG A 112 -13.00 -12.70 1.21
N ARG A 113 -13.73 -13.81 1.11
CA ARG A 113 -13.16 -15.14 0.77
C ARG A 113 -13.38 -15.53 -0.68
N LEU A 114 -14.35 -14.88 -1.35
CA LEU A 114 -14.64 -15.15 -2.75
C LEU A 114 -13.66 -14.42 -3.66
N PRO A 115 -13.24 -15.06 -4.77
CA PRO A 115 -12.42 -14.41 -5.79
C PRO A 115 -13.15 -13.23 -6.40
N ILE A 116 -12.39 -12.21 -6.79
CA ILE A 116 -12.93 -11.05 -7.52
C ILE A 116 -13.28 -11.52 -8.94
N ILE A 117 -14.54 -11.40 -9.30
CA ILE A 117 -15.01 -11.67 -10.66
C ILE A 117 -14.82 -10.39 -11.47
N VAL A 118 -13.97 -10.46 -12.50
CA VAL A 118 -13.69 -9.33 -13.40
C VAL A 118 -14.86 -9.17 -14.36
N SER A 119 -15.42 -7.96 -14.40
CA SER A 119 -16.53 -7.57 -15.28
C SER A 119 -16.05 -7.25 -16.70
N GLY A 120 -14.79 -6.81 -16.86
CA GLY A 120 -14.20 -6.52 -18.17
C GLY A 120 -12.70 -6.25 -18.10
N GLU A 121 -12.03 -6.31 -19.26
CA GLU A 121 -10.61 -5.99 -19.42
C GLU A 121 -10.42 -4.76 -20.30
N LEU A 122 -9.52 -3.86 -19.87
CA LEU A 122 -9.10 -2.69 -20.63
C LEU A 122 -7.58 -2.76 -20.88
N LEU A 123 -7.20 -2.88 -22.14
CA LEU A 123 -5.81 -2.96 -22.56
C LEU A 123 -5.24 -1.57 -22.85
N HIS A 124 -4.11 -1.27 -22.22
CA HIS A 124 -3.34 -0.05 -22.43
C HIS A 124 -2.05 -0.44 -23.17
N ALA A 125 -2.03 -0.19 -24.48
CA ALA A 125 -0.84 -0.36 -25.33
C ALA A 125 -0.26 0.98 -25.77
N PRO A 126 1.07 1.18 -25.74
CA PRO A 126 1.69 2.38 -26.27
C PRO A 126 1.39 2.49 -27.77
N THR A 127 1.17 3.72 -28.25
CA THR A 127 0.84 3.99 -29.65
C THR A 127 2.07 4.32 -30.49
N ALA A 128 3.16 4.78 -29.86
CA ALA A 128 4.42 5.09 -30.53
C ALA A 128 5.62 4.84 -29.62
N CYS A 129 6.80 4.69 -30.22
CA CYS A 129 8.07 4.59 -29.51
C CYS A 129 8.54 5.96 -29.01
N ASP A 130 8.91 6.09 -27.74
CA ASP A 130 9.42 7.36 -27.19
C ASP A 130 10.75 7.81 -27.80
N ALA A 131 11.57 6.87 -28.28
CA ALA A 131 12.88 7.16 -28.84
C ALA A 131 12.83 7.53 -30.33
N CYS A 132 12.28 6.65 -31.17
CA CYS A 132 12.26 6.83 -32.63
C CYS A 132 10.93 7.35 -33.18
N ARG A 133 9.90 7.47 -32.34
CA ARG A 133 8.54 7.91 -32.71
C ARG A 133 7.84 7.05 -33.77
N ALA A 134 8.36 5.85 -34.05
CA ALA A 134 7.67 4.88 -34.88
C ALA A 134 6.31 4.55 -34.25
N VAL A 135 5.24 4.64 -35.04
CA VAL A 135 3.88 4.31 -34.62
C VAL A 135 3.70 2.80 -34.66
N PHE A 136 3.12 2.24 -33.61
CA PHE A 136 2.82 0.82 -33.54
C PHE A 136 1.49 0.54 -34.22
N GLY A 137 1.51 -0.35 -35.22
CA GLY A 137 0.30 -0.84 -35.88
C GLY A 137 -0.40 -1.93 -35.05
N SER A 138 -1.62 -2.29 -35.47
CA SER A 138 -2.41 -3.34 -34.80
C SER A 138 -1.70 -4.70 -34.75
N SER A 139 -0.84 -5.02 -35.73
CA SER A 139 -0.03 -6.24 -35.74
C SER A 139 1.04 -6.27 -34.66
N THR A 140 1.61 -5.11 -34.32
CA THR A 140 2.64 -4.98 -33.28
C THR A 140 2.04 -5.08 -31.87
N VAL A 141 0.77 -4.66 -31.70
CA VAL A 141 0.03 -4.83 -30.45
C VAL A 141 -0.20 -6.32 -30.12
N SER A 142 -0.40 -7.16 -31.13
CA SER A 142 -0.54 -8.62 -30.94
C SER A 142 0.73 -9.29 -30.41
N GLN A 143 1.91 -8.68 -30.64
CA GLN A 143 3.21 -9.15 -30.15
C GLN A 143 3.60 -8.49 -28.81
N SER A 144 2.70 -7.70 -28.23
CA SER A 144 2.97 -7.01 -26.97
C SER A 144 3.01 -7.98 -25.79
N ARG A 145 3.81 -7.62 -24.78
CA ARG A 145 3.91 -8.36 -23.53
C ARG A 145 3.20 -7.59 -22.42
N GLN A 146 2.38 -8.26 -21.63
CA GLN A 146 1.82 -7.64 -20.42
C GLN A 146 2.91 -7.44 -19.37
N VAL A 147 3.04 -6.20 -18.86
CA VAL A 147 4.03 -5.83 -17.84
C VAL A 147 3.39 -5.65 -16.48
N SER A 148 2.19 -5.07 -16.43
CA SER A 148 1.45 -4.91 -15.17
C SER A 148 -0.05 -4.98 -15.41
N ALA A 149 -0.79 -5.31 -14.35
CA ALA A 149 -2.24 -5.20 -14.35
C ALA A 149 -2.73 -4.80 -12.96
N HIS A 150 -3.82 -4.04 -12.90
CA HIS A 150 -4.51 -3.74 -11.66
C HIS A 150 -6.03 -3.77 -11.86
N LEU A 151 -6.75 -3.94 -10.75
CA LEU A 151 -8.21 -3.94 -10.75
C LEU A 151 -8.70 -2.56 -10.29
N SER A 152 -9.58 -1.97 -11.09
CA SER A 152 -10.37 -0.81 -10.73
C SER A 152 -11.78 -1.26 -10.38
N PHE A 153 -12.32 -0.72 -9.28
CA PHE A 153 -13.67 -1.02 -8.82
C PHE A 153 -14.52 0.23 -8.96
N GLU A 154 -15.58 0.13 -9.74
CA GLU A 154 -16.55 1.19 -9.90
C GLU A 154 -17.88 0.77 -9.25
N LEU A 155 -18.43 1.68 -8.45
CA LEU A 155 -19.73 1.48 -7.81
C LEU A 155 -20.78 2.22 -8.63
N THR A 156 -21.67 1.49 -9.27
CA THR A 156 -22.79 2.05 -10.02
C THR A 156 -24.10 1.80 -9.28
N ARG A 157 -25.03 2.76 -9.38
CA ARG A 157 -26.37 2.63 -8.81
C ARG A 157 -27.30 2.07 -9.88
N GLY A 158 -27.90 0.92 -9.60
CA GLY A 158 -29.06 0.41 -10.32
C GLY A 158 -30.36 0.91 -9.69
N ASP A 159 -31.49 0.53 -10.26
CA ASP A 159 -32.82 1.04 -9.86
C ASP A 159 -33.13 0.81 -8.37
N MET A 160 -32.74 -0.36 -7.83
CA MET A 160 -32.91 -0.72 -6.42
C MET A 160 -31.68 -1.40 -5.79
N SER A 161 -30.52 -1.32 -6.44
CA SER A 161 -29.31 -2.05 -6.06
C SER A 161 -28.03 -1.22 -6.27
N LEU A 162 -26.97 -1.58 -5.56
CA LEU A 162 -25.61 -1.13 -5.87
C LEU A 162 -24.89 -2.25 -6.61
N HIS A 163 -24.34 -1.92 -7.77
CA HIS A 163 -23.52 -2.81 -8.56
C HIS A 163 -22.06 -2.42 -8.41
N VAL A 164 -21.19 -3.43 -8.29
CA VAL A 164 -19.75 -3.23 -8.32
C VAL A 164 -19.23 -3.85 -9.61
N ALA A 165 -18.71 -3.02 -10.50
CA ALA A 165 -17.98 -3.47 -11.68
C ALA A 165 -16.49 -3.54 -11.37
N ALA A 166 -15.85 -4.66 -11.67
CA ALA A 166 -14.42 -4.84 -11.52
C ALA A 166 -13.76 -4.84 -12.91
N THR A 167 -13.08 -3.75 -13.27
CA THR A 167 -12.38 -3.64 -14.55
C THR A 167 -10.91 -3.93 -14.35
N LYS A 168 -10.36 -4.88 -15.11
CA LYS A 168 -8.93 -5.19 -15.10
C LYS A 168 -8.21 -4.35 -16.15
N HIS A 169 -7.39 -3.43 -15.69
CA HIS A 169 -6.56 -2.60 -16.54
C HIS A 169 -5.21 -3.31 -16.73
N CYS A 170 -4.91 -3.71 -17.97
CA CYS A 170 -3.66 -4.37 -18.33
C CYS A 170 -2.78 -3.41 -19.12
N TYR A 171 -1.53 -3.25 -18.69
CA TYR A 171 -0.55 -2.41 -19.38
C TYR A 171 0.44 -3.28 -20.14
N LEU A 172 0.61 -2.94 -21.41
CA LEU A 172 1.36 -3.69 -22.38
C LEU A 172 2.66 -2.95 -22.72
N ALA A 173 3.73 -3.72 -22.94
CA ALA A 173 4.98 -3.24 -23.50
C ALA A 173 5.15 -3.75 -24.93
N ILE A 174 5.72 -2.90 -25.76
CA ILE A 174 6.05 -3.24 -27.15
C ILE A 174 7.54 -3.00 -27.36
N ARG A 175 8.24 -4.01 -27.87
CA ARG A 175 9.64 -3.86 -28.30
C ARG A 175 9.63 -3.27 -29.71
N CYS A 176 10.21 -2.09 -29.86
CA CYS A 176 10.38 -1.44 -31.15
C CYS A 176 11.61 -2.03 -31.87
N ASP A 177 11.61 -1.99 -33.21
CA ASP A 177 12.75 -2.40 -34.03
C ASP A 177 14.02 -1.58 -33.75
N CYS A 178 13.87 -0.35 -33.23
CA CYS A 178 14.99 0.45 -32.73
C CYS A 178 15.63 -0.06 -31.43
N GLY A 179 15.13 -1.17 -30.87
CA GLY A 179 15.66 -1.81 -29.65
C GLY A 179 15.07 -1.28 -28.33
N HIS A 180 14.28 -0.21 -28.37
CA HIS A 180 13.65 0.36 -27.18
C HIS A 180 12.33 -0.34 -26.85
N ASN A 181 12.04 -0.50 -25.55
CA ASN A 181 10.73 -0.94 -25.08
C ASN A 181 9.87 0.30 -24.84
N ALA A 182 8.75 0.39 -25.55
CA ALA A 182 7.73 1.37 -25.28
C ALA A 182 6.76 0.81 -24.23
N GLU A 183 6.45 1.62 -23.23
CA GLU A 183 5.55 1.29 -22.13
C GLU A 183 4.69 2.52 -21.83
N ILE A 184 3.40 2.32 -21.51
CA ILE A 184 2.58 3.43 -21.04
C ILE A 184 3.01 3.82 -19.63
N ARG A 185 3.49 5.05 -19.49
CA ARG A 185 3.80 5.64 -18.19
C ARG A 185 2.51 6.05 -17.50
N ILE A 186 2.09 5.27 -16.51
CA ILE A 186 0.92 5.59 -15.70
C ILE A 186 1.25 6.82 -14.85
N MET A 187 0.67 7.97 -15.20
CA MET A 187 0.69 9.15 -14.35
C MET A 187 -0.43 9.02 -13.31
N PRO A 188 -0.12 8.82 -12.01
CA PRO A 188 -1.12 8.45 -10.99
C PRO A 188 -2.13 9.57 -10.67
N HIS A 189 -1.99 10.77 -11.23
CA HIS A 189 -2.79 11.94 -10.88
C HIS A 189 -4.00 12.21 -11.79
N LEU A 190 -4.21 11.43 -12.86
CA LEU A 190 -5.29 11.68 -13.84
C LEU A 190 -6.54 10.80 -13.68
N LEU A 191 -6.54 9.83 -12.75
CA LEU A 191 -7.70 8.95 -12.49
C LEU A 191 -8.76 9.57 -11.55
N GLY A 192 -8.60 10.83 -11.12
CA GLY A 192 -9.41 11.42 -10.04
C GLY A 192 -10.45 12.48 -10.43
N ARG A 193 -10.77 12.69 -11.72
CA ARG A 193 -11.71 13.75 -12.13
C ARG A 193 -12.77 13.26 -13.12
N ALA A 194 -13.62 12.35 -12.69
CA ALA A 194 -14.96 12.23 -13.27
C ALA A 194 -15.85 13.32 -12.63
N ARG A 195 -16.09 14.41 -13.38
CA ARG A 195 -17.13 15.40 -13.03
C ARG A 195 -18.48 14.71 -13.21
N LEU A 196 -19.22 14.56 -12.11
CA LEU A 196 -20.67 14.41 -12.15
C LEU A 196 -21.24 15.68 -12.82
N THR A 197 -21.77 15.54 -14.03
CA THR A 197 -22.77 16.47 -14.56
C THR A 197 -24.14 15.86 -14.32
N VAL A 198 -24.98 16.66 -13.65
CA VAL A 198 -26.36 16.40 -13.24
C VAL A 198 -27.26 16.15 -14.44
#